data_AF-A0A7W7H0E4-F1
#
_entry.id   AF-A0A7W7H0E4-F1
#
_cell.length_a   1.000
_cell.length_b   1.000
_cell.length_c   1.000
_cell.angle_alpha   90.00
_cell.angle_beta   90.00
_cell.angle_gamma   90.00
#
_symmetry.space_group_name_H-M   'P 1'
#
loop_
_entity.id
_entity.type
_entity.pdbx_description
1 polymer ?
#
loop_
_entity_poly.entity_id
_entity_poly.type
_entity_poly.pdbx_seq_one_letter_code
_entity_poly.pdbx_strand_id
1 'polypeptide(L)'
;MPIISWRKAGPAAAAAALLVAFVVAPGPLAAIGSGGTRFDEAGVRSAFLGYWNSGDRQLSPELRDLVDYWLRYHVAKGLIAALLLAVFVLLAVRVHKAFLALAVLALVTVMANVQGAVAPFASLFPMLTDAPPPQLQQQLDAAAPVPAVAVMVDDFARYHVAMAVIAAVVAVALVALSVPLWRRSRAVTAGLLVLAVPMLVIAVANTGTAADPAPALAALFHGGW
;
A
#
# COMPACT_ATOMS: atom_id res chain seq x y z
N MET A 1 26.34 33.75 16.60
CA MET A 1 25.57 33.18 15.46
C MET A 1 25.85 31.68 15.40
N PRO A 2 24.86 30.80 15.59
CA PRO A 2 25.08 29.37 15.45
C PRO A 2 25.26 29.05 13.96
N ILE A 3 26.42 28.51 13.60
CA ILE A 3 26.70 28.03 12.25
C ILE A 3 25.87 26.75 12.06
N ILE A 4 24.69 26.89 11.46
CA ILE A 4 23.95 25.73 10.94
C ILE A 4 24.87 25.08 9.91
N SER A 5 25.43 23.91 10.24
CA SER A 5 26.35 23.24 9.32
C SER A 5 25.55 22.82 8.08
N TRP A 6 25.94 23.35 6.91
CA TRP A 6 25.31 23.10 5.61
C TRP A 6 25.07 21.62 5.30
N ARG A 7 25.88 20.73 5.91
CA ARG A 7 25.76 19.27 5.85
C ARG A 7 24.45 18.71 6.42
N LYS A 8 23.78 19.43 7.33
CA LYS A 8 22.49 19.04 7.93
C LYS A 8 21.30 19.75 7.28
N ALA A 9 21.50 20.98 6.79
CA ALA A 9 20.45 21.79 6.20
C ALA A 9 19.90 21.20 4.89
N GLY A 10 20.77 20.64 4.04
CA GLY A 10 20.36 20.07 2.75
C GLY A 10 19.36 18.91 2.86
N PRO A 11 19.67 17.82 3.58
CA PRO A 11 18.75 16.69 3.70
C PRO A 11 17.45 17.02 4.46
N ALA A 12 17.49 17.94 5.42
CA ALA A 12 16.29 18.39 6.13
C ALA A 12 15.36 19.20 5.21
N ALA A 13 15.91 20.10 4.39
CA ALA A 13 15.13 20.82 3.38
C ALA A 13 14.55 19.87 2.31
N ALA A 14 15.33 18.88 1.87
CA ALA A 14 14.86 17.85 0.94
C ALA A 14 13.70 17.03 1.54
N ALA A 15 13.80 16.62 2.82
CA ALA A 15 12.70 15.93 3.49
C ALA A 15 11.43 16.79 3.55
N ALA A 16 11.55 18.08 3.89
CA ALA A 16 10.40 18.99 3.92
C ALA A 16 9.76 19.15 2.53
N ALA A 17 10.56 19.33 1.47
CA ALA A 17 10.04 19.42 0.11
C ALA A 17 9.34 18.14 -0.35
N LEU A 18 9.91 16.97 -0.03
CA LEU A 18 9.32 15.67 -0.37
C LEU A 18 8.02 15.40 0.42
N LEU A 19 7.92 15.85 1.66
CA LEU A 19 6.66 15.76 2.42
C LEU A 19 5.55 16.59 1.78
N VAL A 20 5.86 17.81 1.34
CA VAL A 20 4.91 18.64 0.58
C VAL A 20 4.54 17.95 -0.74
N ALA A 21 5.54 17.42 -1.47
CA ALA A 21 5.30 16.69 -2.71
C ALA A 21 4.43 15.46 -2.51
N PHE A 22 4.61 14.71 -1.41
CA PHE A 22 3.81 13.52 -1.10
C PHE A 22 2.31 13.81 -0.98
N VAL A 23 1.96 15.02 -0.52
CA VAL A 23 0.57 15.46 -0.38
C VAL A 23 0.03 16.03 -1.69
N VAL A 24 0.81 16.87 -2.37
CA VAL A 24 0.30 17.71 -3.47
C VAL A 24 0.48 17.07 -4.86
N ALA A 25 1.56 16.30 -5.08
CA ALA A 25 1.92 15.81 -6.41
C ALA A 25 1.09 14.60 -6.91
N PRO A 26 0.69 13.61 -6.10
CA PRO A 26 0.11 12.37 -6.62
C PRO A 26 -1.17 12.55 -7.44
N GLY A 27 -2.10 13.41 -7.00
CA GLY A 27 -3.37 13.64 -7.71
C GLY A 27 -3.15 14.22 -9.11
N PRO A 28 -2.45 15.37 -9.25
CA PRO A 28 -2.09 15.93 -10.55
C PRO A 28 -1.32 14.95 -11.44
N LEU A 29 -0.36 14.21 -10.90
CA LEU A 29 0.40 13.21 -11.67
C LEU A 29 -0.47 12.07 -12.17
N ALA A 30 -1.42 11.60 -11.35
CA ALA A 30 -2.37 10.55 -11.73
C ALA A 30 -3.35 11.02 -12.81
N ALA A 31 -3.71 12.30 -12.81
CA ALA A 31 -4.61 12.91 -13.79
C ALA A 31 -3.95 13.19 -15.16
N ILE A 32 -2.63 13.01 -15.30
CA ILE A 32 -1.96 13.19 -16.58
C ILE A 32 -2.51 12.16 -17.58
N GLY A 33 -3.11 12.64 -18.66
CA GLY A 33 -3.72 11.80 -19.70
C GLY A 33 -5.15 11.34 -19.41
N SER A 34 -5.79 11.76 -18.31
CA SER A 34 -7.20 11.43 -17.98
C SER A 34 -8.22 12.50 -18.42
N GLY A 35 -7.81 13.47 -19.25
CA GLY A 35 -8.68 14.59 -19.64
C GLY A 35 -8.99 15.59 -18.53
N GLY A 36 -8.29 15.52 -17.39
CA GLY A 36 -8.51 16.40 -16.24
C GLY A 36 -9.55 15.88 -15.23
N THR A 37 -10.08 14.68 -15.44
CA THR A 37 -11.01 14.02 -14.52
C THR A 37 -10.32 13.75 -13.19
N ARG A 38 -10.91 14.26 -12.09
CA ARG A 38 -10.46 14.04 -10.73
C ARG A 38 -11.14 12.82 -10.13
N PHE A 39 -10.46 12.19 -9.18
CA PHE A 39 -11.01 11.09 -8.40
C PHE A 39 -12.21 11.57 -7.55
N ASP A 40 -13.30 10.82 -7.61
CA ASP A 40 -14.53 11.05 -6.86
C ASP A 40 -15.05 9.71 -6.31
N GLU A 41 -15.23 9.62 -4.99
CA GLU A 41 -15.69 8.40 -4.30
C GLU A 41 -17.10 7.98 -4.77
N ALA A 42 -17.98 8.94 -5.06
CA ALA A 42 -19.31 8.63 -5.59
C ALA A 42 -19.21 8.01 -7.00
N GLY A 43 -18.28 8.51 -7.82
CA GLY A 43 -17.91 7.94 -9.11
C GLY A 43 -17.39 6.51 -9.01
N VAL A 44 -16.53 6.21 -8.01
CA VAL A 44 -16.01 4.85 -7.75
C VAL A 44 -17.14 3.87 -7.48
N ARG A 45 -18.07 4.23 -6.58
CA ARG A 45 -19.20 3.37 -6.26
C ARG A 45 -20.11 3.12 -7.45
N SER A 46 -20.42 4.17 -8.22
CA SER A 46 -21.25 4.06 -9.43
C SER A 46 -20.62 3.12 -10.47
N ALA A 47 -19.34 3.33 -10.80
CA ALA A 47 -18.61 2.53 -11.77
C ALA A 47 -18.49 1.07 -11.32
N PHE A 48 -18.23 0.84 -10.04
CA PHE A 48 -18.16 -0.49 -9.46
C PHE A 48 -19.50 -1.24 -9.55
N LEU A 49 -20.62 -0.61 -9.20
CA LEU A 49 -21.95 -1.22 -9.31
C LEU A 49 -22.32 -1.52 -10.78
N GLY A 50 -21.94 -0.64 -11.71
CA GLY A 50 -22.10 -0.88 -13.13
C GLY A 50 -21.35 -2.12 -13.61
N TYR A 51 -20.08 -2.26 -13.22
CA TYR A 51 -19.26 -3.44 -13.52
C TYR A 51 -19.80 -4.72 -12.85
N TRP A 52 -20.19 -4.64 -11.58
CA TRP A 52 -20.76 -5.78 -10.88
C TRP A 52 -22.02 -6.31 -11.58
N ASN A 53 -22.91 -5.40 -11.96
CA ASN A 53 -24.17 -5.76 -12.62
C ASN A 53 -24.00 -6.28 -14.05
N SER A 54 -22.91 -5.94 -14.75
CA SER A 54 -22.65 -6.50 -16.07
C SER A 54 -22.27 -7.98 -15.99
N GLY A 55 -21.62 -8.38 -14.89
CA GLY A 55 -21.11 -9.74 -14.71
C GLY A 55 -19.93 -10.09 -15.64
N ASP A 56 -19.46 -9.12 -16.42
CA ASP A 56 -18.41 -9.31 -17.42
C ASP A 56 -17.03 -9.46 -16.79
N ARG A 57 -16.14 -10.17 -17.49
CA ARG A 57 -14.74 -10.29 -17.07
C ARG A 57 -13.95 -8.99 -17.28
N GLN A 58 -14.33 -8.19 -18.28
CA GLN A 58 -13.61 -6.98 -18.61
C GLN A 58 -14.16 -5.81 -17.78
N LEU A 59 -13.27 -5.05 -17.15
CA LEU A 59 -13.67 -3.81 -16.46
C LEU A 59 -14.41 -2.90 -17.43
N SER A 60 -15.51 -2.29 -16.97
CA SER A 60 -16.17 -1.23 -17.73
C SER A 60 -15.20 -0.09 -18.00
N PRO A 61 -15.39 0.71 -19.07
CA PRO A 61 -14.52 1.85 -19.37
C PRO A 61 -14.35 2.78 -18.15
N GLU A 62 -15.44 3.08 -17.44
CA GLU A 62 -15.44 3.97 -16.29
C GLU A 62 -14.64 3.40 -15.11
N LEU A 63 -14.79 2.11 -14.82
CA LEU A 63 -14.04 1.46 -13.74
C LEU A 63 -12.56 1.32 -14.11
N ARG A 64 -12.26 1.03 -15.37
CA ARG A 64 -10.88 0.94 -15.86
C ARG A 64 -10.15 2.26 -15.71
N ASP A 65 -10.78 3.37 -16.09
CA ASP A 65 -10.19 4.70 -15.96
C ASP A 65 -9.88 5.06 -14.50
N LEU A 66 -10.78 4.69 -13.58
CA LEU A 66 -10.57 4.85 -12.14
C LEU A 66 -9.42 3.98 -11.61
N VAL A 67 -9.36 2.70 -12.02
CA VAL A 67 -8.27 1.78 -11.66
C VAL A 67 -6.93 2.28 -12.18
N ASP A 68 -6.88 2.79 -13.41
CA ASP A 68 -5.66 3.35 -14.01
C ASP A 68 -5.20 4.64 -13.31
N TYR A 69 -6.14 5.53 -12.97
CA TYR A 69 -5.85 6.71 -12.15
C TYR A 69 -5.28 6.28 -10.78
N TRP A 70 -5.93 5.32 -10.12
CA TRP A 70 -5.58 4.88 -8.77
C TRP A 70 -4.21 4.19 -8.73
N LEU A 71 -3.89 3.39 -9.74
CA LEU A 71 -2.57 2.84 -9.98
C LEU A 71 -1.50 3.94 -10.03
N ARG A 72 -1.68 4.95 -10.90
CA ARG A 72 -0.73 6.06 -11.07
C ARG A 72 -0.56 6.85 -9.79
N TYR A 73 -1.65 7.06 -9.06
CA TYR A 73 -1.65 7.73 -7.77
C TYR A 73 -0.78 7.00 -6.73
N HIS A 74 -0.95 5.68 -6.60
CA HIS A 74 -0.13 4.86 -5.70
C HIS A 74 1.33 4.77 -6.15
N VAL A 75 1.60 4.66 -7.45
CA VAL A 75 2.97 4.69 -7.98
C VAL A 75 3.66 6.01 -7.62
N ALA A 76 3.00 7.16 -7.83
CA ALA A 76 3.55 8.46 -7.49
C ALA A 76 3.84 8.59 -5.99
N LYS A 77 2.89 8.20 -5.13
CA LYS A 77 3.09 8.18 -3.67
C LYS A 77 4.23 7.25 -3.25
N GLY A 78 4.29 6.06 -3.83
CA GLY A 78 5.33 5.06 -3.54
C GLY A 78 6.73 5.57 -3.87
N LEU A 79 6.91 6.21 -5.03
CA LEU A 79 8.19 6.79 -5.44
C LEU A 79 8.63 7.92 -4.50
N ILE A 80 7.72 8.83 -4.15
CA ILE A 80 8.02 9.94 -3.23
C ILE A 80 8.34 9.39 -1.82
N ALA A 81 7.58 8.41 -1.35
CA ALA A 81 7.82 7.76 -0.06
C ALA A 81 9.16 7.01 -0.03
N ALA A 82 9.59 6.40 -1.14
CA ALA A 82 10.90 5.74 -1.23
C ALA A 82 12.06 6.75 -1.15
N LEU A 83 11.90 7.93 -1.78
CA LEU A 83 12.86 9.02 -1.65
C LEU A 83 12.89 9.56 -0.20
N LEU A 84 11.74 9.73 0.45
CA LEU A 84 11.66 10.09 1.87
C LEU A 84 12.35 9.07 2.76
N LEU A 85 12.13 7.78 2.53
CA LEU A 85 12.78 6.70 3.26
C LEU A 85 14.31 6.80 3.14
N ALA A 86 14.84 6.99 1.93
CA ALA A 86 16.27 7.16 1.72
C ALA A 86 16.84 8.37 2.49
N VAL A 87 16.13 9.51 2.46
CA VAL A 87 16.53 10.73 3.18
C VAL A 87 16.48 10.51 4.70
N PHE A 88 15.46 9.86 5.24
CA PHE A 88 15.35 9.59 6.67
C PHE A 88 16.37 8.58 7.17
N VAL A 89 16.68 7.53 6.40
CA VAL A 89 17.78 6.60 6.71
C VAL A 89 19.10 7.37 6.77
N LEU A 90 19.35 8.24 5.79
CA LEU A 90 20.55 9.06 5.73
C LEU A 90 20.69 10.01 6.92
N LEU A 91 19.58 10.64 7.34
CA LEU A 91 19.51 11.50 8.51
C LEU A 91 19.67 10.71 9.82
N ALA A 92 19.06 9.52 9.92
CA ALA A 92 19.18 8.65 11.09
C ALA A 92 20.62 8.20 11.32
N VAL A 93 21.36 7.87 10.26
CA VAL A 93 22.79 7.51 10.33
C VAL A 93 23.66 8.70 10.77
N ARG A 94 23.31 9.93 10.35
CA ARG A 94 24.19 11.10 10.53
C ARG A 94 23.97 11.89 11.80
N VAL A 95 22.72 12.04 12.26
CA VAL A 95 22.41 13.13 13.20
C VAL A 95 21.49 12.79 14.36
N HIS A 96 20.56 11.84 14.28
CA HIS A 96 19.74 11.52 15.46
C HIS A 96 18.86 10.26 15.34
N LYS A 97 18.58 9.61 16.48
CA LYS A 97 17.63 8.49 16.60
C LYS A 97 16.19 8.86 16.22
N ALA A 98 15.77 10.12 16.36
CA ALA A 98 14.40 10.53 16.02
C ALA A 98 14.02 10.28 14.54
N PHE A 99 15.00 10.30 13.63
CA PHE A 99 14.76 9.99 12.22
C PHE A 99 14.54 8.49 11.95
N LEU A 100 14.83 7.60 12.91
CA LEU A 100 14.54 6.18 12.78
C LEU A 100 13.03 5.92 12.75
N ALA A 101 12.27 6.59 13.63
CA ALA A 101 10.82 6.49 13.62
C ALA A 101 10.22 6.98 12.30
N LEU A 102 10.75 8.09 11.76
CA LEU A 102 10.35 8.62 10.45
C LEU A 102 10.75 7.69 9.30
N ALA A 103 11.90 7.03 9.38
CA ALA A 103 12.29 6.02 8.39
C ALA A 103 11.36 4.80 8.44
N VAL A 104 10.97 4.32 9.63
CA VAL A 104 9.99 3.24 9.77
C VAL A 104 8.63 3.66 9.19
N LEU A 105 8.16 4.87 9.50
CA LEU A 105 6.91 5.40 8.94
C LEU A 105 6.96 5.51 7.40
N ALA A 106 8.07 6.01 6.86
CA ALA A 106 8.28 6.08 5.42
C ALA A 106 8.33 4.69 4.78
N LEU A 107 8.94 3.70 5.44
CA LEU A 107 8.94 2.30 4.99
C LEU A 107 7.51 1.75 4.93
N VAL A 108 6.72 1.90 5.99
CA VAL A 108 5.30 1.49 6.00
C VAL A 108 4.52 2.18 4.88
N THR A 109 4.80 3.46 4.64
CA THR A 109 4.17 4.23 3.56
C THR A 109 4.56 3.67 2.19
N VAL A 110 5.81 3.28 1.97
CA VAL A 110 6.24 2.61 0.73
C VAL A 110 5.48 1.29 0.56
N MET A 111 5.45 0.45 1.61
CA MET A 111 4.76 -0.85 1.55
C MET A 111 3.29 -0.69 1.16
N ALA A 112 2.57 0.22 1.83
CA ALA A 112 1.17 0.51 1.57
C ALA A 112 0.89 1.01 0.13
N ASN A 113 1.84 1.73 -0.47
CA ASN A 113 1.68 2.21 -1.84
C ASN A 113 2.13 1.19 -2.90
N VAL A 114 3.07 0.30 -2.57
CA VAL A 114 3.42 -0.82 -3.47
C VAL A 114 2.25 -1.80 -3.57
N GLN A 115 1.64 -2.20 -2.45
CA GLN A 115 0.48 -3.11 -2.50
C GLN A 115 -0.72 -2.48 -3.23
N GLY A 116 -0.99 -1.18 -3.03
CA GLY A 116 -2.03 -0.46 -3.76
C GLY A 116 -1.75 -0.33 -5.27
N ALA A 117 -0.48 -0.27 -5.67
CA ALA A 117 -0.10 -0.27 -7.09
C ALA A 117 -0.12 -1.68 -7.73
N VAL A 118 0.13 -2.75 -6.96
CA VAL A 118 0.13 -4.12 -7.48
C VAL A 118 -1.29 -4.63 -7.76
N ALA A 119 -2.25 -4.25 -6.91
CA ALA A 119 -3.65 -4.64 -7.03
C ALA A 119 -4.56 -3.40 -6.89
N PRO A 120 -4.56 -2.51 -7.90
CA PRO A 120 -5.24 -1.22 -7.82
C PRO A 120 -6.75 -1.37 -7.69
N PHE A 121 -7.35 -2.42 -8.26
CA PHE A 121 -8.79 -2.63 -8.16
C PHE A 121 -9.21 -3.05 -6.75
N ALA A 122 -8.53 -4.03 -6.15
CA ALA A 122 -8.77 -4.44 -4.76
C ALA A 122 -8.52 -3.31 -3.75
N SER A 123 -7.56 -2.43 -4.02
CA SER A 123 -7.26 -1.29 -3.13
C SER A 123 -8.36 -0.21 -3.11
N LEU A 124 -9.35 -0.27 -4.01
CA LEU A 124 -10.54 0.57 -3.97
C LEU A 124 -11.65 -0.01 -3.08
N PHE A 125 -11.61 -1.30 -2.75
CA PHE A 125 -12.66 -1.96 -1.96
C PHE A 125 -12.91 -1.34 -0.58
N PRO A 126 -11.90 -0.83 0.14
CA PRO A 126 -12.14 -0.09 1.39
C PRO A 126 -13.08 1.10 1.26
N MET A 127 -13.24 1.68 0.06
CA MET A 127 -14.18 2.78 -0.21
C MET A 127 -15.62 2.30 -0.47
N LEU A 128 -15.82 0.98 -0.55
CA LEU A 128 -17.08 0.35 -0.92
C LEU A 128 -17.73 -0.41 0.26
N THR A 129 -17.09 -0.43 1.43
CA THR A 129 -17.53 -1.22 2.60
C THR A 129 -18.86 -0.76 3.18
N ASP A 130 -19.22 0.52 3.01
CA ASP A 130 -20.46 1.07 3.56
C ASP A 130 -21.71 0.62 2.79
N ALA A 131 -21.54 -0.01 1.62
CA ALA A 131 -22.62 -0.48 0.78
C ALA A 131 -22.19 -1.72 -0.03
N PRO A 132 -22.09 -2.90 0.61
CA PRO A 132 -21.66 -4.11 -0.07
C PRO A 132 -22.60 -4.48 -1.23
N PRO A 133 -22.09 -5.12 -2.30
CA PRO A 133 -22.92 -5.57 -3.40
C PRO A 133 -24.04 -6.49 -2.91
N PRO A 134 -25.29 -6.32 -3.39
CA PRO A 134 -26.33 -7.31 -3.14
C PRO A 134 -25.86 -8.69 -3.58
N GLN A 135 -26.15 -9.71 -2.77
CA GLN A 135 -25.87 -11.12 -3.09
C GLN A 135 -24.38 -11.49 -3.18
N LEU A 136 -23.44 -10.65 -2.70
CA LEU A 136 -22.01 -10.96 -2.70
C LEU A 136 -21.72 -12.37 -2.15
N GLN A 137 -22.26 -12.70 -0.98
CA GLN A 137 -22.06 -14.02 -0.35
C GLN A 137 -22.55 -15.16 -1.27
N GLN A 138 -23.76 -15.04 -1.83
CA GLN A 138 -24.32 -16.04 -2.72
C GLN A 138 -23.48 -16.25 -3.98
N GLN A 139 -22.89 -15.17 -4.52
CA GLN A 139 -22.05 -15.25 -5.72
C GLN A 139 -20.65 -15.81 -5.43
N LEU A 140 -20.12 -15.59 -4.22
CA LEU A 140 -18.87 -16.21 -3.76
C LEU A 140 -19.04 -17.71 -3.48
N ASP A 141 -20.20 -18.12 -2.98
CA ASP A 141 -20.52 -19.52 -2.68
C ASP A 141 -20.94 -20.32 -3.93
N ALA A 142 -21.10 -19.67 -5.08
CA ALA A 142 -21.52 -20.31 -6.31
C ALA A 142 -20.43 -21.24 -6.86
N ALA A 143 -20.83 -22.46 -7.26
CA ALA A 143 -19.91 -23.45 -7.84
C ALA A 143 -19.20 -22.97 -9.13
N ALA A 144 -19.84 -22.04 -9.85
CA ALA A 144 -19.25 -21.31 -10.97
C ALA A 144 -19.42 -19.80 -10.70
N PRO A 145 -18.36 -19.10 -10.26
CA PRO A 145 -18.46 -17.68 -9.97
C PRO A 145 -18.71 -16.87 -11.25
N VAL A 146 -19.50 -15.81 -11.12
CA VAL A 146 -19.72 -14.84 -12.19
C VAL A 146 -18.36 -14.23 -12.58
N PRO A 147 -18.03 -14.04 -13.87
CA PRO A 147 -16.70 -13.58 -14.28
C PRO A 147 -16.22 -12.30 -13.59
N ALA A 148 -17.12 -11.33 -13.36
CA ALA A 148 -16.79 -10.11 -12.63
C ALA A 148 -16.28 -10.37 -11.21
N VAL A 149 -16.94 -11.29 -10.49
CA VAL A 149 -16.58 -11.71 -9.12
C VAL A 149 -15.25 -12.43 -9.11
N ALA A 150 -15.00 -13.32 -10.08
CA ALA A 150 -13.72 -14.00 -10.20
C ALA A 150 -12.56 -13.02 -10.34
N VAL A 151 -12.71 -11.94 -11.12
CA VAL A 151 -11.70 -10.88 -11.24
C VAL A 151 -11.48 -10.13 -9.92
N MET A 152 -12.54 -9.86 -9.15
CA MET A 152 -12.42 -9.23 -7.83
C MET A 152 -11.67 -10.12 -6.84
N VAL A 153 -12.00 -11.41 -6.81
CA VAL A 153 -11.35 -12.40 -5.95
C VAL A 153 -9.87 -12.55 -6.35
N ASP A 154 -9.57 -12.63 -7.64
CA ASP A 154 -8.21 -12.72 -8.16
C ASP A 154 -7.37 -11.48 -7.80
N ASP A 155 -7.92 -10.27 -7.96
CA ASP A 155 -7.19 -9.05 -7.62
C ASP A 155 -7.02 -8.87 -6.11
N PHE A 156 -8.02 -9.27 -5.32
CA PHE A 156 -7.93 -9.30 -3.86
C PHE A 156 -6.85 -10.28 -3.38
N ALA A 157 -6.78 -11.49 -3.97
CA ALA A 157 -5.71 -12.43 -3.69
C ALA A 157 -4.33 -11.83 -4.02
N ARG A 158 -4.19 -11.15 -5.17
CA ARG A 158 -2.93 -10.46 -5.56
C ARG A 158 -2.53 -9.38 -4.58
N TYR A 159 -3.48 -8.61 -4.06
CA TYR A 159 -3.24 -7.61 -3.02
C TYR A 159 -2.60 -8.23 -1.76
N HIS A 160 -3.17 -9.34 -1.29
CA HIS A 160 -2.65 -10.05 -0.11
C HIS A 160 -1.33 -10.77 -0.39
N VAL A 161 -1.12 -11.33 -1.59
CA VAL A 161 0.20 -11.84 -2.00
C VAL A 161 1.25 -10.72 -1.95
N ALA A 162 0.94 -9.53 -2.50
CA ALA A 162 1.85 -8.40 -2.46
C ALA A 162 2.21 -8.01 -1.01
N MET A 163 1.22 -7.89 -0.14
CA MET A 163 1.45 -7.66 1.29
C MET A 163 2.36 -8.72 1.92
N ALA A 164 2.10 -10.00 1.64
CA ALA A 164 2.87 -11.11 2.20
C ALA A 164 4.34 -11.07 1.75
N VAL A 165 4.58 -10.88 0.46
CA VAL A 165 5.92 -10.81 -0.12
C VAL A 165 6.69 -9.61 0.42
N ILE A 166 6.08 -8.42 0.44
CA ILE A 166 6.73 -7.20 0.92
C ILE A 166 7.08 -7.35 2.41
N ALA A 167 6.15 -7.82 3.24
CA ALA A 167 6.39 -8.02 4.67
C ALA A 167 7.49 -9.07 4.91
N ALA A 168 7.51 -10.17 4.16
CA ALA A 168 8.56 -11.18 4.24
C ALA A 168 9.93 -10.61 3.86
N VAL A 169 10.03 -9.84 2.77
CA VAL A 169 11.28 -9.18 2.35
C VAL A 169 11.78 -8.22 3.42
N VAL A 170 10.90 -7.41 4.01
CA VAL A 170 11.27 -6.49 5.09
C VAL A 170 11.73 -7.27 6.33
N ALA A 171 11.03 -8.33 6.73
CA ALA A 171 11.44 -9.18 7.86
C ALA A 171 12.84 -9.78 7.63
N VAL A 172 13.10 -10.33 6.45
CA VAL A 172 14.41 -10.88 6.07
C VAL A 172 15.50 -9.80 6.13
N ALA A 173 15.23 -8.60 5.60
CA ALA A 173 16.17 -7.49 5.66
C ALA A 173 16.48 -7.08 7.11
N LEU A 174 15.47 -6.97 7.98
CA LEU A 174 15.65 -6.63 9.39
C LEU A 174 16.50 -7.68 10.13
N VAL A 175 16.23 -8.97 9.90
CA VAL A 175 17.00 -10.07 10.48
C VAL A 175 18.44 -10.06 9.96
N ALA A 176 18.64 -9.94 8.65
CA ALA A 176 19.95 -9.88 8.02
C ALA A 176 20.78 -8.70 8.54
N LEU A 177 20.16 -7.52 8.72
CA LEU A 177 20.80 -6.34 9.31
C LEU A 177 21.14 -6.52 10.79
N SER A 178 20.38 -7.33 11.53
CA SER A 178 20.67 -7.61 12.94
C SER A 178 21.96 -8.41 13.14
N VAL A 179 22.32 -9.28 12.19
CA VAL A 179 23.48 -10.19 12.28
C VAL A 179 24.81 -9.45 12.40
N PRO A 180 25.17 -8.46 11.57
CA PRO A 180 26.42 -7.72 11.77
C PRO A 180 26.34 -6.74 12.96
N LEU A 181 25.14 -6.31 13.37
CA LEU A 181 24.95 -5.30 14.41
C LEU A 181 24.91 -5.87 15.84
N TRP A 182 24.71 -7.19 16.01
CA TRP A 182 24.61 -7.84 17.32
C TRP A 182 25.82 -7.63 18.25
N ARG A 183 27.02 -7.56 17.67
CA ARG A 183 28.27 -7.30 18.40
C ARG A 183 28.49 -5.81 18.68
N ARG A 184 27.84 -4.92 17.92
CA ARG A 184 27.99 -3.46 18.04
C ARG A 184 26.96 -2.85 18.99
N SER A 185 25.71 -3.32 18.95
CA SER A 185 24.65 -2.83 19.82
C SER A 185 23.54 -3.86 19.99
N ARG A 186 23.41 -4.39 21.22
CA ARG A 186 22.31 -5.29 21.60
C ARG A 186 20.95 -4.60 21.49
N ALA A 187 20.87 -3.31 21.83
CA ALA A 187 19.63 -2.53 21.74
C ALA A 187 19.14 -2.35 20.30
N VAL A 188 20.04 -2.03 19.35
CA VAL A 188 19.67 -1.92 17.93
C VAL A 188 19.22 -3.27 17.36
N THR A 189 19.95 -4.33 17.72
CA THR A 189 19.62 -5.70 17.31
C THR A 189 18.25 -6.12 17.83
N ALA A 190 17.97 -5.88 19.11
CA ALA A 190 16.66 -6.14 19.70
C ALA A 190 15.57 -5.32 18.99
N GLY A 191 15.81 -4.05 18.70
CA GLY A 191 14.86 -3.20 17.96
C GLY A 191 14.53 -3.74 16.56
N LEU A 192 15.54 -4.16 15.79
CA LEU A 192 15.33 -4.77 14.46
C LEU A 192 14.52 -6.07 14.54
N LEU A 193 14.84 -6.94 15.50
CA LEU A 193 14.13 -8.20 15.70
C LEU A 193 12.69 -7.97 16.18
N VAL A 194 12.46 -7.00 17.08
CA VAL A 194 11.11 -6.59 17.50
C VAL A 194 10.29 -6.10 16.32
N LEU A 195 10.89 -5.35 15.38
CA LEU A 195 10.21 -4.92 14.14
C LEU A 195 10.01 -6.07 13.14
N ALA A 196 10.86 -7.09 13.14
CA ALA A 196 10.74 -8.23 12.24
C ALA A 196 9.53 -9.12 12.60
N VAL A 197 9.20 -9.25 13.89
CA VAL A 197 8.07 -10.08 14.37
C VAL A 197 6.72 -9.69 13.74
N PRO A 198 6.25 -8.43 13.83
CA PRO A 198 4.97 -8.06 13.21
C PRO A 198 5.00 -8.22 11.69
N MET A 199 6.15 -8.05 11.03
CA MET A 199 6.27 -8.29 9.59
C MET A 199 6.08 -9.76 9.24
N LEU A 200 6.59 -10.69 10.05
CA LEU A 200 6.34 -12.12 9.88
C LEU A 200 4.87 -12.47 10.13
N VAL A 201 4.24 -11.87 11.14
CA VAL A 201 2.80 -12.05 11.41
C VAL A 201 1.97 -11.58 10.22
N ILE A 202 2.25 -10.38 9.70
CA ILE A 202 1.59 -9.85 8.49
C ILE A 202 1.82 -10.81 7.32
N ALA A 203 3.05 -11.27 7.09
CA ALA A 203 3.34 -12.18 5.98
C ALA A 203 2.54 -13.48 6.04
N VAL A 204 2.47 -14.10 7.22
CA VAL A 204 1.71 -15.35 7.43
C VAL A 204 0.21 -15.12 7.29
N ALA A 205 -0.34 -14.09 7.94
CA ALA A 205 -1.77 -13.78 7.86
C ALA A 205 -2.22 -13.55 6.41
N ASN A 206 -1.44 -12.77 5.65
CA ASN A 206 -1.74 -12.45 4.26
C ASN A 206 -1.54 -13.63 3.31
N THR A 207 -0.64 -14.57 3.63
CA THR A 207 -0.53 -15.83 2.89
C THR A 207 -1.78 -16.68 3.05
N GLY A 208 -2.34 -16.73 4.27
CA GLY A 208 -3.62 -17.40 4.53
C GLY A 208 -4.77 -16.76 3.74
N THR A 209 -4.91 -15.44 3.80
CA THR A 209 -5.93 -14.71 3.03
C THR A 209 -5.75 -14.89 1.52
N ALA A 210 -4.53 -14.89 1.01
CA ALA A 210 -4.27 -15.12 -0.41
C ALA A 210 -4.60 -16.55 -0.87
N ALA A 211 -4.45 -17.54 0.03
CA ALA A 211 -4.75 -18.94 -0.26
C ALA A 211 -6.26 -19.24 -0.27
N ASP A 212 -7.05 -18.51 0.52
CA ASP A 212 -8.50 -18.59 0.56
C ASP A 212 -9.15 -17.18 0.59
N PRO A 213 -9.17 -16.47 -0.56
CA PRO A 213 -9.52 -15.06 -0.63
C PRO A 213 -11.02 -14.76 -0.51
N ALA A 214 -11.90 -15.70 -0.89
CA ALA A 214 -13.33 -15.45 -0.96
C ALA A 214 -13.97 -15.17 0.42
N PRO A 215 -13.72 -15.97 1.48
CA PRO A 215 -14.25 -15.68 2.81
C PRO A 215 -13.74 -14.35 3.38
N ALA A 216 -12.48 -14.01 3.12
CA ALA A 216 -11.88 -12.76 3.57
C ALA A 216 -12.44 -11.55 2.82
N LEU A 217 -12.70 -11.68 1.51
CA LEU A 217 -13.38 -10.65 0.73
C LEU A 217 -14.81 -10.41 1.25
N ALA A 218 -15.54 -11.47 1.58
CA ALA A 218 -16.85 -11.34 2.22
C ALA A 218 -16.77 -10.64 3.59
N ALA A 219 -15.76 -10.98 4.40
CA ALA A 219 -15.53 -10.33 5.68
C ALA A 219 -15.23 -8.83 5.54
N LEU A 220 -14.42 -8.44 4.55
CA LEU A 220 -14.14 -7.03 4.24
C LEU A 220 -15.42 -6.21 4.04
N PHE A 221 -16.34 -6.73 3.22
CA PHE A 221 -17.60 -6.07 2.91
C PHE A 221 -18.62 -6.08 4.07
N HIS A 222 -18.37 -6.85 5.12
CA HIS A 222 -19.12 -6.83 6.38
C HIS A 222 -18.41 -6.00 7.49
N GLY A 223 -17.35 -5.28 7.16
CA GLY A 223 -16.59 -4.43 8.10
C GLY A 223 -15.48 -5.17 8.86
N GLY A 224 -15.18 -6.41 8.50
CA GLY A 224 -14.03 -7.15 9.01
C GLY A 224 -12.72 -6.69 8.36
N TRP A 225 -11.64 -6.61 9.14
CA TRP A 225 -10.28 -6.31 8.68
C TRP A 225 -9.28 -7.33 9.22
#